data_AF-A0A9P7DHJ2-F1
#
_entry.id   AF-A0A9P7DHJ2-F1
#
_cell.length_a   1.000
_cell.length_b   1.000
_cell.length_c   1.000
_cell.angle_alpha   90.00
_cell.angle_beta   90.00
_cell.angle_gamma   90.00
#
_symmetry.space_group_name_H-M   'P 1'
#
loop_
_entity.id
_entity.type
_entity.pdbx_description
1 polymer ?
#
loop_
_entity_poly.entity_id
_entity_poly.type
_entity_poly.pdbx_seq_one_letter_code
_entity_poly.pdbx_strand_id
1 'polypeptide(L)'
;ASLDFARVGHDLPYSKVASILQIELSEVEKWAIDVSTGLLSGKLLQTTQSLHLYRSSVCTFEREQWEALEKRLVAWKAGLASVL
;
A
#
# COMPACT_ATOMS: atom_id res chain seq x y z
N ALA A 1 -8.22 -7.11 4.99
CA ALA A 1 -8.37 -6.86 3.54
C ALA A 1 -7.46 -5.68 3.18
N SER A 2 -6.53 -5.88 2.25
CA SER A 2 -5.62 -4.83 1.75
C SER A 2 -6.46 -3.73 1.10
N LEU A 3 -6.53 -2.55 1.74
CA LEU A 3 -7.36 -1.45 1.25
C LEU A 3 -6.85 -0.84 -0.05
N ASP A 4 -5.58 -1.08 -0.33
CA ASP A 4 -4.78 -0.01 -0.88
C ASP A 4 -4.13 -0.37 -2.20
N PHE A 5 -3.73 -1.63 -2.34
CA PHE A 5 -3.13 -2.11 -3.58
C PHE A 5 -4.11 -2.07 -4.76
N ALA A 6 -5.40 -2.35 -4.53
CA ALA A 6 -6.41 -2.41 -5.59
C ALA A 6 -6.97 -1.04 -6.00
N ARG A 7 -6.56 0.07 -5.35
CA ARG A 7 -7.13 1.41 -5.58
C ARG A 7 -6.12 2.45 -6.06
N VAL A 8 -4.89 2.04 -6.38
CA VAL A 8 -3.90 2.91 -7.00
C VAL A 8 -4.46 3.47 -8.32
N GLY A 9 -4.51 4.79 -8.45
CA GLY A 9 -5.10 5.50 -9.60
C GLY A 9 -6.58 5.86 -9.47
N HIS A 10 -7.22 5.57 -8.32
CA HIS A 10 -8.61 5.91 -8.06
C HIS A 10 -8.76 6.86 -6.86
N ASP A 11 -9.83 7.66 -6.88
CA ASP A 11 -10.23 8.50 -5.76
C ASP A 11 -10.90 7.66 -4.65
N LEU A 12 -10.38 7.80 -3.44
CA LEU A 12 -10.87 7.14 -2.23
C LEU A 12 -11.63 8.15 -1.36
N PRO A 13 -12.97 8.05 -1.23
CA PRO A 13 -13.75 8.97 -0.41
C PRO A 13 -13.53 8.73 1.08
N TYR A 14 -13.48 9.81 1.88
CA TYR A 14 -13.22 9.76 3.31
C TYR A 14 -14.24 8.91 4.07
N SER A 15 -15.50 8.90 3.65
CA SER A 15 -16.56 8.07 4.24
C SER A 15 -16.24 6.57 4.19
N LYS A 16 -15.59 6.13 3.10
CA LYS A 16 -15.16 4.74 2.93
C LYS A 16 -13.98 4.44 3.85
N VAL A 17 -13.02 5.36 3.96
CA VAL A 17 -11.86 5.25 4.86
C VAL A 17 -12.32 5.16 6.31
N ALA A 18 -13.17 6.10 6.75
CA ALA A 18 -13.74 6.15 8.08
C ALA A 18 -14.50 4.86 8.44
N SER A 19 -15.31 4.34 7.51
CA SER A 19 -16.07 3.10 7.73
C SER A 19 -15.17 1.87 7.89
N ILE A 20 -14.06 1.83 7.16
CA ILE A 20 -13.17 0.66 7.18
C ILE A 20 -12.22 0.70 8.38
N LEU A 21 -11.70 1.87 8.71
CA LEU A 21 -10.83 2.07 9.88
C LEU A 21 -11.61 2.24 11.18
N GLN A 22 -12.94 2.41 11.09
CA GLN A 22 -13.83 2.69 12.23
C GLN A 22 -13.39 3.92 13.04
N ILE A 23 -13.00 4.98 12.33
CA ILE A 23 -12.58 6.26 12.89
C ILE A 23 -13.56 7.36 12.49
N GLU A 24 -13.57 8.46 13.25
CA GLU A 24 -14.31 9.66 12.86
C GLU A 24 -13.78 10.28 11.57
N LEU A 25 -14.65 10.99 10.83
CA LEU A 25 -14.28 11.69 9.60
C LEU A 25 -13.19 12.75 9.82
N SER A 26 -13.18 13.38 11.00
CA SER A 26 -12.17 14.36 11.43
C SER A 26 -10.77 13.76 11.56
N GLU A 27 -10.67 12.49 11.94
CA GLU A 27 -9.41 11.79 12.13
C GLU A 27 -8.85 11.18 10.83
N VAL A 28 -9.64 11.15 9.75
CA VAL A 28 -9.22 10.59 8.45
C VAL A 28 -8.04 11.37 7.86
N GLU A 29 -8.02 12.70 8.01
CA GLU A 29 -6.93 13.53 7.48
C GLU A 29 -5.60 13.26 8.21
N LYS A 30 -5.67 13.15 9.53
CA LYS A 30 -4.51 12.85 10.37
C LYS A 30 -3.95 11.46 10.03
N TRP A 31 -4.83 10.47 9.92
CA TRP A 31 -4.46 9.13 9.48
C TRP A 31 -3.81 9.14 8.09
N ALA A 32 -4.38 9.88 7.13
CA ALA A 32 -3.84 9.95 5.78
C ALA A 32 -2.44 10.57 5.74
N ILE A 33 -2.18 11.58 6.57
CA ILE A 33 -0.85 12.20 6.72
C ILE A 33 0.13 11.18 7.31
N ASP A 34 -0.23 10.48 8.40
CA ASP A 34 0.64 9.48 9.01
C ASP A 34 0.99 8.35 8.04
N VAL A 35 0.01 7.84 7.30
CA VAL A 35 0.22 6.75 6.35
C VAL A 35 1.00 7.19 5.10
N SER A 36 0.95 8.48 4.75
CA SER A 36 1.74 9.05 3.65
C SER A 36 3.26 9.01 3.88
N THR A 37 3.70 8.76 5.12
CA THR A 37 5.13 8.75 5.48
C THR A 37 5.87 7.48 5.07
N GLY A 38 5.20 6.44 4.57
CA GLY A 38 5.90 5.23 4.14
C GLY A 38 5.09 4.15 3.44
N LEU A 39 3.76 4.10 3.65
CA LEU A 39 2.94 3.10 2.99
C LEU A 39 2.36 3.63 1.69
N LEU A 40 1.83 4.85 1.69
CA LEU A 40 1.04 5.40 0.58
C LEU A 40 1.61 6.70 0.05
N SER A 41 1.40 6.98 -1.22
CA SER A 41 1.67 8.29 -1.80
C SER A 41 0.44 8.74 -2.59
N GLY A 42 -0.09 9.91 -2.25
CA GLY A 42 -1.34 10.42 -2.78
C GLY A 42 -1.49 11.92 -2.57
N LYS A 43 -2.51 12.51 -3.21
CA LYS A 43 -2.96 13.89 -2.94
C LYS A 43 -4.25 13.85 -2.14
N LEU A 44 -4.32 14.71 -1.13
CA LEU A 44 -5.53 14.98 -0.38
C LEU A 44 -6.32 16.08 -1.08
N LEU A 45 -7.60 15.81 -1.35
CA LEU A 45 -8.56 16.81 -1.82
C LEU A 45 -9.55 17.07 -0.69
N GLN A 46 -9.21 18.06 0.13
CA GLN A 46 -9.98 18.40 1.33
C GLN A 46 -11.39 18.93 1.01
N THR A 47 -11.54 19.72 -0.07
CA THR A 47 -12.84 20.28 -0.49
C THR A 47 -13.83 19.22 -0.95
N THR A 48 -13.36 18.15 -1.59
CA THR A 48 -14.19 17.03 -2.07
C THR A 48 -14.17 15.83 -1.12
N GLN A 49 -13.47 15.93 0.02
CA GLN A 49 -13.29 14.86 1.00
C GLN A 49 -12.86 13.53 0.36
N SER A 50 -11.86 13.61 -0.54
CA SER A 50 -11.34 12.47 -1.29
C SER A 50 -9.82 12.42 -1.28
N LEU A 51 -9.27 11.21 -1.28
CA LEU A 51 -7.83 10.95 -1.34
C LEU A 51 -7.49 10.26 -2.64
N HIS A 52 -6.64 10.89 -3.45
CA HIS A 52 -6.20 10.36 -4.73
C HIS A 52 -4.88 9.62 -4.58
N LEU A 53 -4.88 8.29 -4.77
CA LEU A 53 -3.70 7.44 -4.58
C LEU A 53 -2.87 7.34 -5.87
N TYR A 54 -1.57 7.66 -5.79
CA TYR A 54 -0.60 7.50 -6.90
C TYR A 54 0.24 6.23 -6.77
N ARG A 55 0.56 5.84 -5.54
CA ARG A 55 1.40 4.68 -5.25
C ARG A 55 0.99 4.07 -3.92
N SER A 56 0.91 2.75 -3.90
CA SER A 56 0.73 1.97 -2.69
C SER A 56 1.89 0.99 -2.55
N SER A 57 2.52 0.94 -1.37
CA SER A 57 3.48 -0.10 -1.04
C SER A 57 2.73 -1.40 -0.76
N VAL A 58 3.25 -2.53 -1.27
CA VAL A 58 2.61 -3.85 -1.07
C VAL A 58 2.71 -4.23 0.41
N CYS A 59 1.60 -4.10 1.15
CA CYS A 59 1.52 -4.45 2.56
C CYS A 59 1.12 -5.91 2.81
N THR A 60 1.00 -6.74 1.77
CA THR A 60 0.63 -8.14 1.92
C THR A 60 1.41 -8.97 0.93
N PHE A 61 2.24 -9.89 1.45
CA PHE A 61 2.98 -10.86 0.64
C PHE A 61 2.01 -11.97 0.23
N GLU A 62 1.44 -11.86 -0.96
CA GLU A 62 0.60 -12.91 -1.54
C GLU A 62 1.47 -13.90 -2.33
N ARG A 63 0.83 -14.93 -2.91
CA ARG A 63 1.54 -16.07 -3.52
C ARG A 63 2.50 -15.64 -4.63
N GLU A 64 2.14 -14.66 -5.44
CA GLU A 64 2.97 -14.15 -6.53
C GLU A 64 4.27 -13.50 -6.01
N GLN A 65 4.18 -12.77 -4.90
CA GLN A 65 5.34 -12.16 -4.25
C GLN A 65 6.24 -13.23 -3.59
N TRP A 66 5.65 -14.29 -3.04
CA TRP A 66 6.40 -15.45 -2.53
C TRP A 66 7.13 -16.22 -3.63
N GLU A 67 6.47 -16.46 -4.77
CA GLU A 67 7.09 -17.12 -5.92
C GLU A 67 8.23 -16.28 -6.52
N ALA A 68 8.06 -14.96 -6.61
CA ALA A 68 9.11 -14.06 -7.06
C ALA A 68 10.31 -14.06 -6.11
N LEU A 69 10.07 -14.14 -4.79
CA LEU A 69 11.12 -14.24 -3.79
C LEU A 69 11.85 -15.58 -3.88
N GLU A 70 11.12 -16.69 -4.00
CA GLU A 70 11.69 -18.03 -4.15
C GLU A 70 12.64 -18.11 -5.35
N LYS A 71 12.21 -17.62 -6.51
CA LYS A 71 13.03 -17.58 -7.72
C LYS A 71 14.33 -16.80 -7.51
N ARG A 72 14.26 -15.64 -6.84
CA ARG A 72 15.45 -14.83 -6.52
C ARG A 72 16.39 -15.54 -5.56
N LEU A 73 15.84 -16.26 -4.59
CA LEU A 73 16.60 -16.97 -3.56
C LEU A 73 17.31 -18.20 -4.16
N VAL A 74 16.64 -18.94 -5.04
CA VAL A 74 17.25 -20.05 -5.80
C VAL A 74 18.37 -19.56 -6.71
N ALA A 75 18.15 -18.47 -7.46
CA ALA A 75 19.17 -17.87 -8.31
C ALA A 75 20.38 -17.39 -7.51
N TRP A 76 20.15 -16.75 -6.36
CA TRP A 76 21.22 -16.30 -5.47
C TRP A 76 22.02 -17.47 -4.88
N LYS A 77 21.34 -18.55 -4.46
CA LYS A 77 21.98 -19.77 -3.98
C LYS A 77 22.85 -20.42 -5.05
N ALA A 78 22.39 -20.47 -6.29
CA ALA A 78 23.17 -20.96 -7.43
C ALA A 78 24.39 -20.08 -7.71
N GLY A 79 24.24 -18.76 -7.62
CA GLY A 79 25.36 -17.82 -7.75
C GLY A 79 26.42 -18.00 -6.66
N LEU A 80 26.01 -18.22 -5.41
CA LEU A 80 26.95 -18.52 -4.32
C LEU A 80 27.72 -19.83 -4.54
N ALA A 81 27.05 -20.87 -5.05
CA ALA A 81 27.69 -22.14 -5.37
C ALA A 81 28.70 -22.05 -6.53
N SER A 82 28.61 -21.02 -7.39
CA SER A 82 29.60 -20.77 -8.45
C SER A 82 30.84 -20.01 -7.98
N VAL A 83 30.80 -19.40 -6.80
CA VAL A 83 31.91 -18.60 -6.23
C VAL A 83 32.68 -19.39 -5.16
N LEU A 84 32.10 -20.47 -4.63
CA LEU A 84 32.72 -21.46 -3.74
C LEU A 84 33.39 -22.58 -4.55
#